data_AF-A0A839Z727-F1
#
_entry.id   AF-A0A839Z727-F1
#
_cell.length_a   1.000
_cell.length_b   1.000
_cell.length_c   1.000
_cell.angle_alpha   90.00
_cell.angle_beta   90.00
_cell.angle_gamma   90.00
#
_symmetry.space_group_name_H-M   'P 1'
#
loop_
_entity.id
_entity.type
_entity.pdbx_description
1 polymer ?
#
loop_
_entity_poly.entity_id
_entity_poly.type
_entity_poly.pdbx_seq_one_letter_code
_entity_poly.pdbx_strand_id
1 'polypeptide(L)'
;MPINASRIARGGAYLLLAVPLLAASLIVPVIPGAARAQDANPPATSGAASTLAPVAAGASKPTPSVPGTGLINDYPTVARADYVFGCMAANGQSRQSLEKCSCSIDTIATILPYEKYVEAETILSVGQVAGQQAEVFRSTAMFRDIVADLRRAQAEAEITCFY
;
A
#
# COMPACT_ATOMS: atom_id res chain seq x y z
N MET A 1 37.85 36.50 -16.92
CA MET A 1 36.87 36.69 -15.83
C MET A 1 37.39 35.96 -14.58
N PRO A 2 37.77 36.67 -13.50
CA PRO A 2 38.49 36.09 -12.37
C PRO A 2 37.58 35.49 -11.28
N ILE A 3 38.10 34.47 -10.60
CA ILE A 3 37.49 33.68 -9.51
C ILE A 3 37.64 34.46 -8.19
N ASN A 4 36.54 34.63 -7.43
CA ASN A 4 36.50 35.45 -6.20
C ASN A 4 36.92 34.66 -4.94
N ALA A 5 37.93 35.17 -4.24
CA ALA A 5 38.64 34.60 -3.09
C ALA A 5 37.95 34.76 -1.71
N SER A 6 36.63 34.96 -1.65
CA SER A 6 35.95 35.37 -0.40
C SER A 6 35.44 34.22 0.49
N ARG A 7 35.74 32.96 0.19
CA ARG A 7 35.14 31.79 0.88
C ARG A 7 36.01 31.06 1.91
N ILE A 8 37.24 31.51 2.17
CA ILE A 8 38.21 30.76 3.02
C ILE A 8 38.31 31.28 4.47
N ALA A 9 37.70 32.43 4.82
CA ALA A 9 37.98 33.12 6.09
C ALA A 9 36.86 33.07 7.17
N ARG A 10 36.07 32.00 7.28
CA ARG A 10 35.07 31.87 8.37
C ARG A 10 35.13 30.52 9.08
N GLY A 11 36.34 30.13 9.48
CA GLY A 11 36.56 29.13 10.51
C GLY A 11 36.97 29.80 11.82
N GLY A 12 36.21 29.55 12.89
CA GLY A 12 36.71 29.64 14.27
C GLY A 12 36.26 30.86 15.08
N ALA A 13 35.80 30.54 16.30
CA ALA A 13 35.57 31.41 17.46
C ALA A 13 34.24 32.18 17.53
N TYR A 14 33.21 31.53 18.11
CA TYR A 14 32.45 32.16 19.21
C TYR A 14 31.97 31.09 20.19
N LEU A 15 32.55 31.20 21.38
CA LEU A 15 32.38 30.42 22.58
C LEU A 15 31.15 30.95 23.35
N LEU A 16 30.36 30.03 23.91
CA LEU A 16 29.46 30.21 25.07
C LEU A 16 28.40 31.33 25.01
N LEU A 17 27.17 30.97 24.59
CA LEU A 17 25.95 31.52 25.21
C LEU A 17 24.88 30.43 25.34
N ALA A 18 24.47 30.21 26.58
CA ALA A 18 23.45 29.29 27.03
C ALA A 18 22.05 29.72 26.57
N VAL A 19 21.27 28.79 26.02
CA VAL A 19 19.80 28.88 25.88
C VAL A 19 19.23 27.46 26.09
N PRO A 20 18.11 27.30 26.82
CA PRO A 20 17.88 26.14 27.68
C PRO A 20 17.23 24.94 26.97
N LEU A 21 17.47 23.77 27.57
CA LEU A 21 16.65 22.57 27.43
C LEU A 21 15.18 22.90 27.75
N LEU A 22 14.35 22.94 26.71
CA LEU A 22 12.92 22.67 26.82
C LEU A 22 12.62 21.42 25.99
N ALA A 23 12.97 20.27 26.58
CA ALA A 23 12.43 18.99 26.20
C ALA A 23 10.95 18.96 26.62
N ALA A 24 10.08 19.52 25.78
CA ALA A 24 8.65 19.30 25.87
C ALA A 24 8.40 17.82 25.54
N SER A 25 8.37 17.02 26.59
CA SER A 25 7.95 15.62 26.57
C SER A 25 6.45 15.58 26.29
N LEU A 26 6.06 15.58 25.01
CA LEU A 26 4.75 15.06 24.63
C LEU A 26 4.83 13.54 24.72
N ILE A 27 4.59 13.07 25.94
CA ILE A 27 4.16 11.72 26.23
C ILE A 27 2.86 11.53 25.45
N VAL A 28 2.96 10.89 24.28
CA VAL A 28 1.79 10.30 23.63
C VAL A 28 1.28 9.22 24.59
N PRO A 29 0.05 9.30 25.13
CA PRO A 29 -0.48 8.19 25.91
C PRO A 29 -0.59 6.98 24.99
N VAL A 30 0.24 5.98 25.26
CA VAL A 30 0.00 4.60 24.82
C VAL A 30 -1.34 4.20 25.40
N ILE A 31 -2.38 4.18 24.56
CA ILE A 31 -3.69 3.62 24.91
C ILE A 31 -3.50 2.09 24.94
N PRO A 32 -3.63 1.43 26.10
CA PRO A 32 -3.70 -0.02 26.14
C PRO A 32 -5.12 -0.44 25.74
N GLY A 33 -5.22 -1.22 24.65
CA GLY A 33 -6.33 -2.15 24.43
C GLY A 33 -7.73 -1.55 24.25
N ALA A 34 -8.14 -1.40 23.00
CA ALA A 34 -9.53 -1.61 22.61
C ALA A 34 -9.55 -2.68 21.50
N ALA A 35 -9.23 -3.91 21.89
CA ALA A 35 -9.69 -5.08 21.16
C ALA A 35 -11.21 -5.00 21.14
N ARG A 36 -11.80 -4.77 19.95
CA ARG A 36 -13.22 -5.03 19.79
C ARG A 36 -13.39 -6.54 19.87
N ALA A 37 -13.93 -6.97 21.01
CA ALA A 37 -14.65 -8.22 21.13
C ALA A 37 -15.73 -8.24 20.02
N GLN A 38 -15.50 -9.05 18.99
CA GLN A 38 -16.61 -9.66 18.28
C GLN A 38 -16.98 -10.87 19.11
N ASP A 39 -18.00 -10.67 19.94
CA ASP A 39 -18.64 -11.71 20.71
C ASP A 39 -19.05 -12.85 19.76
N ALA A 40 -18.53 -14.03 20.10
CA ALA A 40 -19.28 -15.27 20.19
C ALA A 40 -20.44 -15.42 19.20
N ASN A 41 -20.14 -16.09 18.08
CA ASN A 41 -21.14 -16.88 17.39
C ASN A 41 -21.70 -17.91 18.41
N PRO A 42 -23.02 -17.97 18.68
CA PRO A 42 -23.58 -18.97 19.60
C PRO A 42 -23.35 -20.37 19.04
N PRO A 43 -23.10 -21.40 19.88
CA PRO A 43 -23.14 -22.77 19.41
C PRO A 43 -24.58 -23.11 19.02
N ALA A 44 -24.83 -23.20 17.71
CA ALA A 44 -26.04 -23.77 17.16
C ALA A 44 -26.14 -25.24 17.58
N THR A 45 -26.68 -25.48 18.77
CA THR A 45 -27.15 -26.79 19.21
C THR A 45 -28.64 -26.85 18.94
N SER A 46 -28.99 -27.08 17.68
CA SER A 46 -30.30 -27.64 17.33
C SER A 46 -30.06 -29.07 16.87
N GLY A 47 -30.35 -30.01 17.77
CA GLY A 47 -30.51 -31.40 17.40
C GLY A 47 -31.71 -31.53 16.48
N ALA A 48 -31.47 -31.93 15.24
CA ALA A 48 -32.47 -32.52 14.37
C ALA A 48 -31.79 -33.63 13.59
N ALA A 49 -32.41 -34.81 13.63
CA ALA A 49 -31.95 -36.08 13.11
C ALA A 49 -31.24 -36.02 11.75
N SER A 50 -30.03 -36.62 11.69
CA SER A 50 -29.39 -37.04 10.45
C SER A 50 -30.22 -38.12 9.77
N THR A 51 -31.13 -37.73 8.88
CA THR A 51 -31.54 -38.58 7.77
C THR A 51 -30.56 -38.35 6.63
N LEU A 52 -29.78 -39.37 6.28
CA LEU A 52 -28.91 -39.39 5.11
C LEU A 52 -29.77 -39.25 3.85
N ALA A 53 -29.86 -38.03 3.31
CA ALA A 53 -30.37 -37.78 1.96
C ALA A 53 -29.19 -37.78 0.98
N PRO A 54 -29.30 -38.43 -0.19
CA PRO A 54 -28.23 -38.45 -1.17
C PRO A 54 -28.07 -37.04 -1.77
N VAL A 55 -26.85 -36.50 -1.69
CA VAL A 55 -26.49 -35.26 -2.38
C VAL A 55 -26.48 -35.55 -3.88
N ALA A 56 -27.50 -35.09 -4.59
CA ALA A 56 -27.49 -35.07 -6.04
C ALA A 56 -26.32 -34.18 -6.49
N ALA A 57 -25.40 -34.76 -7.26
CA ALA A 57 -24.31 -34.05 -7.90
C ALA A 57 -24.88 -32.94 -8.80
N GLY A 58 -24.86 -31.71 -8.29
CA GLY A 58 -25.14 -30.52 -9.08
C GLY A 58 -24.03 -30.36 -10.12
N ALA A 59 -24.39 -30.50 -11.39
CA ALA A 59 -23.50 -30.26 -12.51
C ALA A 59 -22.97 -28.82 -12.47
N SER A 60 -21.68 -28.65 -12.18
CA SER A 60 -20.97 -27.40 -12.42
C SER A 60 -21.02 -27.11 -13.92
N LYS A 61 -21.90 -26.20 -14.32
CA LYS A 61 -21.93 -25.70 -15.70
C LYS A 61 -20.60 -24.97 -15.94
N PRO A 62 -19.82 -25.32 -16.98
CA PRO A 62 -18.58 -24.62 -17.26
C PRO A 62 -18.90 -23.15 -17.54
N THR A 63 -18.31 -22.25 -16.74
CA THR A 63 -18.36 -20.82 -16.99
C THR A 63 -17.64 -20.55 -18.31
N PRO A 64 -18.26 -19.85 -19.28
CA PRO A 64 -17.57 -19.47 -20.51
C PRO A 64 -16.37 -18.59 -20.15
N SER A 65 -15.15 -19.08 -20.38
CA SER A 65 -13.97 -18.23 -20.48
C SER A 65 -14.11 -17.42 -21.76
N VAL A 66 -14.64 -16.20 -21.66
CA VAL A 66 -14.63 -15.25 -22.77
C VAL A 66 -13.16 -14.97 -23.09
N PRO A 67 -12.64 -15.30 -24.28
CA PRO A 67 -11.33 -14.84 -24.71
C PRO A 67 -11.46 -13.33 -24.83
N GLY A 68 -10.90 -12.60 -23.86
CA GLY A 68 -10.85 -11.15 -23.91
C GLY A 68 -10.05 -10.74 -25.13
N THR A 69 -10.71 -10.25 -26.17
CA THR A 69 -10.11 -9.35 -27.14
C THR A 69 -9.57 -8.15 -26.35
N GLY A 70 -8.29 -8.23 -25.97
CA GLY A 70 -7.53 -7.19 -25.28
C GLY A 70 -8.33 -6.41 -24.23
N LEU A 71 -8.50 -6.97 -23.03
CA LEU A 71 -8.78 -6.09 -21.90
C LEU A 71 -7.58 -5.15 -21.81
N ILE A 72 -7.80 -3.85 -21.98
CA ILE A 72 -6.78 -2.80 -21.78
C ILE A 72 -6.32 -2.76 -20.29
N ASN A 73 -6.78 -3.70 -19.46
CA ASN A 73 -6.71 -3.61 -18.02
C ASN A 73 -6.70 -5.02 -17.38
N ASP A 74 -5.53 -5.65 -17.35
CA ASP A 74 -5.33 -7.04 -16.89
C ASP A 74 -5.56 -7.25 -15.38
N TYR A 75 -5.88 -6.19 -14.64
CA TYR A 75 -6.07 -6.30 -13.19
C TYR A 75 -7.47 -6.86 -12.88
N PRO A 76 -7.64 -7.66 -11.82
CA PRO A 76 -8.96 -8.05 -11.37
C PRO A 76 -9.68 -6.85 -10.73
N THR A 77 -11.00 -6.78 -10.87
CA THR A 77 -11.80 -5.66 -10.35
C THR A 77 -11.66 -5.46 -8.84
N VAL A 78 -11.47 -6.55 -8.09
CA VAL A 78 -11.21 -6.49 -6.64
C VAL A 78 -9.92 -5.71 -6.37
N ALA A 79 -8.81 -6.03 -7.05
CA ALA A 79 -7.54 -5.32 -6.86
C ALA A 79 -7.63 -3.84 -7.26
N ARG A 80 -8.34 -3.52 -8.35
CA ARG A 80 -8.59 -2.12 -8.73
C ARG A 80 -9.37 -1.38 -7.65
N ALA A 81 -10.43 -1.99 -7.12
CA ALA A 81 -11.25 -1.37 -6.08
C ALA A 81 -10.45 -1.13 -4.80
N ASP A 82 -9.67 -2.12 -4.36
CA ASP A 82 -8.81 -2.01 -3.16
C ASP A 82 -7.78 -0.89 -3.31
N TYR A 83 -7.12 -0.79 -4.48
CA TYR A 83 -6.23 0.32 -4.77
C TYR A 83 -6.95 1.67 -4.72
N VAL A 84 -8.12 1.79 -5.37
CA VAL A 84 -8.89 3.04 -5.40
C VAL A 84 -9.30 3.47 -3.99
N PHE A 85 -9.73 2.54 -3.14
CA PHE A 85 -10.05 2.85 -1.74
C PHE A 85 -8.83 3.35 -0.97
N GLY A 86 -7.67 2.69 -1.14
CA GLY A 86 -6.41 3.12 -0.54
C GLY A 86 -5.96 4.51 -1.02
N CYS A 87 -5.99 4.74 -2.33
CA CYS A 87 -5.65 6.01 -2.95
C CYS A 87 -6.57 7.15 -2.48
N MET A 88 -7.88 6.91 -2.41
CA MET A 88 -8.83 7.89 -1.90
C MET A 88 -8.58 8.24 -0.44
N ALA A 89 -8.13 7.28 0.38
CA ALA A 89 -7.81 7.51 1.79
C ALA A 89 -6.62 8.46 1.95
N ALA A 90 -5.66 8.42 1.03
CA ALA A 90 -4.54 9.35 1.00
C ALA A 90 -4.89 10.72 0.39
N ASN A 91 -5.94 10.81 -0.46
CA ASN A 91 -6.19 11.98 -1.32
C ASN A 91 -7.56 12.66 -1.09
N GLY A 92 -8.23 12.42 0.04
CA GLY A 92 -9.36 13.23 0.49
C GLY A 92 -10.77 12.68 0.23
N GLN A 93 -10.92 11.38 -0.11
CA GLN A 93 -12.21 10.65 -0.10
C GLN A 93 -13.37 11.37 -0.86
N SER A 94 -13.05 12.09 -1.93
CA SER A 94 -14.04 12.84 -2.72
C SER A 94 -14.34 12.16 -4.06
N ARG A 95 -15.40 12.60 -4.75
CA ARG A 95 -15.68 12.15 -6.12
C ARG A 95 -14.54 12.48 -7.08
N GLN A 96 -13.91 13.63 -6.92
CA GLN A 96 -12.74 14.02 -7.71
C GLN A 96 -11.55 13.09 -7.43
N SER A 97 -11.31 12.74 -6.16
CA SER A 97 -10.26 11.78 -5.78
C SER A 97 -10.54 10.41 -6.40
N LEU A 98 -11.80 9.95 -6.40
CA LEU A 98 -12.19 8.69 -7.05
C LEU A 98 -11.85 8.71 -8.54
N GLU A 99 -12.14 9.79 -9.26
CA GLU A 99 -11.84 9.93 -10.69
C GLU A 99 -10.33 9.87 -10.95
N LYS A 100 -9.53 10.61 -10.18
CA LYS A 100 -8.06 10.60 -10.29
C LYS A 100 -7.45 9.25 -9.90
N CYS A 101 -7.91 8.64 -8.82
CA CYS A 101 -7.43 7.33 -8.35
C CYS A 101 -7.80 6.21 -9.34
N SER A 102 -8.96 6.29 -9.98
CA SER A 102 -9.37 5.33 -11.03
C SER A 102 -8.48 5.47 -12.26
N CYS A 103 -8.20 6.70 -12.71
CA CYS A 103 -7.22 6.95 -13.75
C CYS A 103 -5.84 6.38 -13.39
N SER A 104 -5.39 6.59 -12.14
CA SER A 104 -4.06 6.19 -11.71
C SER A 104 -3.83 4.67 -11.79
N ILE A 105 -4.80 3.86 -11.33
CA ILE A 105 -4.66 2.39 -11.40
C ILE A 105 -4.71 1.88 -12.85
N ASP A 106 -5.48 2.54 -13.71
CA ASP A 106 -5.55 2.18 -15.13
C ASP A 106 -4.22 2.49 -15.82
N THR A 107 -3.60 3.64 -15.53
CA THR A 107 -2.25 3.96 -16.03
C THR A 107 -1.21 2.97 -15.52
N ILE A 108 -1.24 2.61 -14.23
CA ILE A 108 -0.31 1.61 -13.66
C ILE A 108 -0.46 0.27 -14.40
N ALA A 109 -1.68 -0.16 -14.68
CA ALA A 109 -1.95 -1.42 -15.38
C ALA A 109 -1.39 -1.43 -16.82
N THR A 110 -1.19 -0.28 -17.47
CA THR A 110 -0.54 -0.21 -18.79
C THR A 110 0.97 -0.39 -18.75
N ILE A 111 1.61 -0.19 -17.59
CA ILE A 111 3.07 -0.20 -17.42
C ILE A 111 3.53 -1.47 -16.69
N LEU A 112 2.76 -1.91 -15.70
CA LEU A 112 3.14 -2.99 -14.80
C LEU A 112 2.11 -4.13 -14.86
N PRO A 113 2.50 -5.36 -15.23
CA PRO A 113 1.59 -6.51 -15.23
C PRO A 113 1.14 -6.86 -13.81
N TYR A 114 -0.03 -7.48 -13.70
CA TYR A 114 -0.69 -7.72 -12.41
C TYR A 114 0.16 -8.55 -11.44
N GLU A 115 0.89 -9.55 -11.95
CA GLU A 115 1.76 -10.40 -11.14
C GLU A 115 2.87 -9.58 -10.46
N LYS A 116 3.44 -8.61 -11.18
CA LYS A 116 4.48 -7.73 -10.66
C LYS A 116 3.95 -6.69 -9.69
N TYR A 117 2.71 -6.25 -9.89
CA TYR A 117 2.01 -5.41 -8.93
C TYR A 117 1.82 -6.12 -7.58
N VAL A 118 1.27 -7.34 -7.58
CA VAL A 118 1.06 -8.12 -6.36
C VAL A 118 2.38 -8.46 -5.66
N GLU A 119 3.42 -8.78 -6.43
CA GLU A 119 4.77 -9.02 -5.89
C GLU A 119 5.29 -7.77 -5.15
N ALA A 120 5.19 -6.59 -5.78
CA ALA A 120 5.62 -5.33 -5.19
C ALA A 120 4.78 -4.93 -3.95
N GLU A 121 3.46 -5.10 -4.00
CA GLU A 121 2.58 -4.86 -2.83
C GLU A 121 2.92 -5.77 -1.66
N THR A 122 3.17 -7.04 -1.93
CA THR A 122 3.57 -8.02 -0.91
C THR A 122 4.88 -7.60 -0.27
N ILE A 123 5.88 -7.22 -1.06
CA ILE A 123 7.16 -6.71 -0.56
C ILE A 123 6.95 -5.46 0.30
N LEU A 124 6.13 -4.51 -0.14
CA LEU A 124 5.83 -3.31 0.63
C LEU A 124 5.13 -3.64 1.96
N SER A 125 4.21 -4.59 1.98
CA SER A 125 3.48 -4.98 3.20
C SER A 125 4.39 -5.62 4.25
N VAL A 126 5.25 -6.57 3.85
CA VAL A 126 6.24 -7.20 4.74
C VAL A 126 7.27 -6.18 5.19
N GLY A 127 7.66 -5.29 4.27
CA GLY A 127 8.53 -4.17 4.52
C GLY A 127 7.94 -3.10 5.44
N GLN A 128 6.70 -3.16 5.93
CA GLN A 128 6.19 -2.20 6.92
C GLN A 128 6.48 -2.63 8.37
N VAL A 129 6.87 -3.89 8.59
CA VAL A 129 7.18 -4.41 9.94
C VAL A 129 8.40 -3.68 10.53
N ALA A 130 8.36 -3.34 11.82
CA ALA A 130 9.47 -2.68 12.50
C ALA A 130 10.58 -3.66 12.90
N GLY A 131 11.82 -3.18 12.99
CA GLY A 131 12.97 -3.94 13.50
C GLY A 131 14.10 -4.12 12.49
N GLN A 132 15.25 -4.60 12.98
CA GLN A 132 16.47 -4.76 12.18
C GLN A 132 16.29 -5.73 11.00
N GLN A 133 15.50 -6.79 11.18
CA GLN A 133 15.21 -7.76 10.12
C GLN A 133 14.45 -7.13 8.94
N ALA A 134 13.58 -6.16 9.21
CA ALA A 134 12.88 -5.45 8.16
C ALA A 134 13.80 -4.53 7.36
N GLU A 135 14.88 -4.01 7.97
CA GLU A 135 15.89 -3.23 7.25
C GLU A 135 16.70 -4.10 6.28
N VAL A 136 17.08 -5.31 6.71
CA VAL A 136 17.73 -6.30 5.83
C VAL A 136 16.78 -6.68 4.68
N PHE A 137 15.49 -6.85 4.97
CA PHE A 137 14.48 -7.13 3.95
C PHE A 137 14.37 -5.99 2.92
N ARG A 138 14.15 -4.73 3.37
CA ARG A 138 14.06 -3.55 2.49
C ARG A 138 15.34 -3.30 1.68
N SER A 139 16.49 -3.67 2.21
CA SER A 139 17.79 -3.51 1.54
C SER A 139 18.18 -4.66 0.62
N THR A 140 17.35 -5.70 0.49
CA THR A 140 17.57 -6.78 -0.48
C THR A 140 17.41 -6.25 -1.92
N ALA A 141 18.45 -6.38 -2.75
CA ALA A 141 18.51 -5.74 -4.06
C ALA A 141 17.31 -6.11 -4.97
N MET A 142 17.01 -7.41 -5.07
CA MET A 142 15.86 -7.90 -5.84
C MET A 142 14.54 -7.23 -5.42
N PHE A 143 14.30 -7.08 -4.11
CA PHE A 143 13.08 -6.46 -3.60
C PHE A 143 13.03 -4.97 -3.89
N ARG A 144 14.17 -4.28 -3.84
CA ARG A 144 14.24 -2.87 -4.24
C ARG A 144 13.93 -2.68 -5.71
N ASP A 145 14.43 -3.55 -6.57
CA ASP A 145 14.22 -3.43 -8.02
C ASP A 145 12.73 -3.60 -8.36
N ILE A 146 12.07 -4.61 -7.77
CA ILE A 146 10.62 -4.84 -7.94
C ILE A 146 9.80 -3.64 -7.44
N VAL A 147 10.15 -3.10 -6.27
CA VAL A 147 9.47 -1.91 -5.73
C VAL A 147 9.74 -0.68 -6.60
N ALA A 148 10.95 -0.55 -7.17
CA ALA A 148 11.31 0.57 -8.03
C ALA A 148 10.47 0.59 -9.32
N ASP A 149 10.18 -0.57 -9.90
CA ASP A 149 9.30 -0.68 -11.06
C ASP A 149 7.87 -0.21 -10.74
N LEU A 150 7.31 -0.62 -9.59
CA LEU A 150 6.02 -0.11 -9.12
C LEU A 150 6.05 1.41 -8.88
N ARG A 151 7.10 1.92 -8.23
CA ARG A 151 7.24 3.38 -7.98
C ARG A 151 7.36 4.18 -9.26
N ARG A 152 8.00 3.64 -10.29
CA ARG A 152 8.07 4.26 -11.62
C ARG A 152 6.68 4.34 -12.26
N ALA A 153 5.92 3.25 -12.24
CA ALA A 153 4.55 3.25 -12.76
C ALA A 153 3.64 4.23 -11.99
N GLN A 154 3.79 4.31 -10.67
CA GLN A 154 3.07 5.28 -9.84
C GLN A 154 3.45 6.73 -10.16
N ALA A 155 4.72 7.01 -10.44
CA ALA A 155 5.16 8.36 -10.81
C ALA A 155 4.56 8.80 -12.16
N GLU A 156 4.51 7.90 -13.15
CA GLU A 156 3.85 8.18 -14.43
C GLU A 156 2.35 8.45 -14.25
N ALA A 157 1.70 7.64 -13.41
CA ALA A 157 0.29 7.80 -13.10
C ALA A 157 0.00 9.12 -12.35
N GLU A 158 0.90 9.56 -11.47
CA GLU A 158 0.79 10.85 -10.78
C GLU A 158 0.79 12.01 -11.78
N ILE A 159 1.76 12.04 -12.70
CA ILE A 159 1.86 13.09 -13.71
C ILE A 159 0.66 13.06 -14.67
N THR A 160 0.19 11.87 -15.03
CA THR A 160 -0.90 11.72 -16.01
C THR A 160 -2.28 12.05 -15.43
N CYS A 161 -2.53 11.69 -14.18
CA CYS A 161 -3.88 11.69 -13.61
C CYS A 161 -4.13 12.77 -12.55
N PHE A 162 -3.07 13.31 -11.92
CA PHE A 162 -3.23 14.27 -10.81
C PHE A 162 -2.95 15.72 -11.19
N TYR A 163 -2.21 15.97 -12.27
CA TYR A 163 -1.96 17.31 -12.82
C TYR A 163 -2.97 17.67 -13.92
#